data_AF-A0A5C5SNR4-F1
#
_entry.id   AF-A0A5C5SNR4-F1
#
_cell.length_a   1.000
_cell.length_b   1.000
_cell.length_c   1.000
_cell.angle_alpha   90.00
_cell.angle_beta   90.00
_cell.angle_gamma   90.00
#
_symmetry.space_group_name_H-M   'P 1'
#
loop_
_entity.id
_entity.type
_entity.pdbx_description
1 polymer ?
#
loop_
_entity_poly.entity_id
_entity_poly.type
_entity_poly.pdbx_seq_one_letter_code
_entity_poly.pdbx_strand_id
1 'polypeptide(L)'
;MPAHLLVEVETTDAALMAEYRKHTPGLVAKFGGRFTVRGGTTEPVEGDWRPQRIVFIEFPDMTALKGFYSCEEYQPVLNMRLAAGRSRAIAVEGEPCAPSRAFLMVDVSITDAAKMVQYREQVPTVVGPQGGRFIVRTDKVETVEGGWRPERLTVVGFPDMAALRACYFSDAYRPLRDLRLSATRSLGILVEGV
;
A
#
# COMPACT_ATOMS: atom_id res chain seq x y z
N MET A 1 -8.19 -11.55 -10.54
CA MET A 1 -7.66 -10.18 -10.35
C MET A 1 -6.57 -10.27 -9.30
N PRO A 2 -5.41 -9.60 -9.46
CA PRO A 2 -4.37 -9.59 -8.44
C PRO A 2 -4.89 -9.18 -7.07
N ALA A 3 -4.27 -9.74 -6.03
CA ALA A 3 -4.49 -9.33 -4.66
C ALA A 3 -3.20 -8.81 -4.06
N HIS A 4 -3.31 -7.85 -3.15
CA HIS A 4 -2.18 -7.21 -2.52
C HIS A 4 -2.30 -7.28 -1.01
N LEU A 5 -1.20 -7.69 -0.37
CA LEU A 5 -1.03 -7.62 1.07
C LEU A 5 -0.22 -6.36 1.39
N LEU A 6 -0.83 -5.42 2.11
CA LEU A 6 -0.16 -4.23 2.63
C LEU A 6 0.06 -4.39 4.13
N VAL A 7 1.31 -4.38 4.56
CA VAL A 7 1.74 -4.59 5.94
C VAL A 7 2.53 -3.38 6.41
N GLU A 8 2.12 -2.83 7.54
CA GLU A 8 2.91 -1.86 8.27
C GLU A 8 3.55 -2.55 9.48
N VAL A 9 4.84 -2.29 9.71
CA VAL A 9 5.63 -2.95 10.75
C VAL A 9 6.41 -1.91 11.55
N GLU A 10 6.24 -1.96 12.87
CA GLU A 10 7.11 -1.34 13.87
C GLU A 10 8.01 -2.44 14.46
N THR A 11 9.32 -2.29 14.41
CA THR A 11 10.28 -3.29 14.92
C THR A 11 10.78 -2.89 16.31
N THR A 12 10.56 -3.76 17.31
CA THR A 12 11.06 -3.58 18.68
C THR A 12 12.20 -4.54 19.03
N ASP A 13 12.33 -5.67 18.31
CA ASP A 13 13.47 -6.57 18.37
C ASP A 13 14.07 -6.73 16.96
N ALA A 14 15.18 -6.04 16.72
CA ALA A 14 15.84 -6.05 15.43
C ALA A 14 16.47 -7.40 15.08
N ALA A 15 16.94 -8.17 16.06
CA ALA A 15 17.60 -9.45 15.83
C ALA A 15 16.57 -10.51 15.42
N LEU A 16 15.45 -10.60 16.14
CA LEU A 16 14.37 -11.53 15.81
C LEU A 16 13.69 -11.16 14.49
N MET A 17 13.51 -9.85 14.22
CA MET A 17 12.98 -9.38 12.94
C MET A 17 13.92 -9.70 11.77
N ALA A 18 15.25 -9.66 11.98
CA ALA A 18 16.22 -10.07 10.97
C ALA A 18 16.15 -11.58 10.70
N GLU A 19 15.92 -12.40 11.72
CA GLU A 19 15.71 -13.84 11.57
C GLU A 19 14.42 -14.12 10.77
N TYR A 20 13.29 -13.49 11.12
CA TYR A 20 12.02 -13.60 10.39
C TYR A 20 12.18 -13.36 8.89
N ARG A 21 12.94 -12.31 8.52
CA ARG A 21 13.13 -11.89 7.12
C ARG A 21 13.87 -12.91 6.26
N LYS A 22 14.56 -13.89 6.86
CA LYS A 22 15.23 -14.99 6.14
C LYS A 22 14.21 -16.02 5.63
N HIS A 23 13.11 -16.23 6.36
CA HIS A 23 12.13 -17.27 6.08
C HIS A 23 11.01 -16.83 5.14
N THR A 24 10.62 -15.54 5.20
CA THR A 24 9.46 -15.02 4.44
C THR A 24 9.56 -15.13 2.91
N PRO A 25 10.71 -14.81 2.25
CA PRO A 25 10.73 -14.69 0.79
C PRO A 25 10.39 -15.99 0.06
N GLY A 26 10.91 -17.13 0.54
CA GLY A 26 10.62 -18.43 -0.06
C GLY A 26 9.14 -18.80 0.06
N LEU A 27 8.53 -18.51 1.22
CA LEU A 27 7.10 -18.76 1.44
C LEU A 27 6.23 -17.85 0.57
N VAL A 28 6.54 -16.56 0.47
CA VAL A 28 5.82 -15.65 -0.43
C VAL A 28 5.88 -16.13 -1.89
N ALA A 29 7.07 -16.51 -2.35
CA ALA A 29 7.27 -17.01 -3.71
C ALA A 29 6.53 -18.33 -3.99
N LYS A 30 6.42 -19.23 -3.00
CA LYS A 30 5.68 -20.51 -3.10
C LYS A 30 4.22 -20.30 -3.47
N PHE A 31 3.61 -19.19 -3.05
CA PHE A 31 2.23 -18.82 -3.39
C PHE A 31 2.14 -17.83 -4.56
N GLY A 32 3.21 -17.68 -5.35
CA GLY A 32 3.27 -16.76 -6.48
C GLY A 32 3.36 -15.28 -6.09
N GLY A 33 3.58 -14.98 -4.81
CA GLY A 33 3.69 -13.63 -4.31
C GLY A 33 5.00 -12.96 -4.74
N ARG A 34 4.95 -11.64 -4.95
CA ARG A 34 6.10 -10.81 -5.31
C ARG A 34 6.11 -9.54 -4.47
N PHE A 35 7.25 -9.20 -3.90
CA PHE A 35 7.42 -7.92 -3.22
C PHE A 35 7.44 -6.79 -4.24
N THR A 36 6.60 -5.78 -4.03
CA THR A 36 6.56 -4.54 -4.81
C THR A 36 7.02 -3.35 -3.99
N VAL A 37 6.84 -3.41 -2.66
CA VAL A 37 7.52 -2.58 -1.67
C VAL A 37 8.06 -3.50 -0.58
N ARG A 38 9.35 -3.37 -0.25
CA ARG A 38 10.00 -4.19 0.81
C ARG A 38 10.71 -3.32 1.82
N GLY A 39 9.98 -2.37 2.39
CA GLY A 39 10.48 -1.36 3.33
C GLY A 39 11.34 -0.30 2.68
N GLY A 40 10.93 0.17 1.50
CA GLY A 40 11.49 1.36 0.89
C GLY A 40 11.22 2.61 1.72
N THR A 41 11.94 3.69 1.40
CA THR A 41 11.83 4.97 2.10
C THR A 41 10.39 5.48 2.03
N THR A 42 9.83 5.88 3.17
CA THR A 42 8.49 6.48 3.27
C THR A 42 8.60 8.00 3.44
N GLU A 43 7.82 8.74 2.66
CA GLU A 43 7.69 10.18 2.76
C GLU A 43 6.24 10.55 3.05
N PRO A 44 5.93 11.04 4.25
CA PRO A 44 4.59 11.45 4.59
C PRO A 44 4.18 12.72 3.86
N VAL A 45 2.99 12.72 3.29
CA VAL A 45 2.46 13.86 2.52
C VAL A 45 1.10 14.34 2.98
N GLU A 46 0.32 13.50 3.69
CA GLU A 46 -1.01 13.86 4.21
C GLU A 46 -1.23 13.29 5.60
N GLY A 47 -1.82 14.09 6.49
CA GLY A 47 -2.12 13.71 7.87
C GLY A 47 -0.89 13.30 8.68
N ASP A 48 -1.09 12.39 9.62
CA ASP A 48 -0.11 11.95 10.62
C ASP A 48 0.36 10.49 10.45
N TRP A 49 0.11 9.87 9.29
CA TRP A 49 0.62 8.53 9.02
C TRP A 49 2.14 8.58 8.80
N ARG A 50 2.89 7.96 9.72
CA ARG A 50 4.37 7.93 9.76
C ARG A 50 4.87 6.50 9.98
N PRO A 51 4.67 5.58 9.03
CA PRO A 51 5.03 4.18 9.23
C PRO A 51 6.55 3.99 9.24
N GLN A 52 7.07 3.21 10.19
CA GLN A 52 8.50 2.83 10.23
C GLN A 52 8.88 1.96 9.03
N ARG A 53 7.97 1.06 8.62
CA ARG A 53 8.20 0.16 7.48
C ARG A 53 6.89 -0.22 6.83
N ILE A 54 6.85 -0.13 5.51
CA ILE A 54 5.77 -0.64 4.67
C ILE A 54 6.27 -1.83 3.86
N VAL A 55 5.46 -2.88 3.77
CA VAL A 55 5.66 -4.01 2.86
C VAL A 55 4.39 -4.14 2.02
N PHE A 56 4.55 -4.15 0.70
CA PHE A 56 3.47 -4.34 -0.26
C PHE A 56 3.83 -5.54 -1.13
N ILE A 57 2.96 -6.55 -1.12
CA ILE A 57 3.19 -7.82 -1.80
C ILE A 57 2.02 -8.07 -2.75
N GLU A 58 2.32 -8.32 -4.00
CA GLU A 58 1.34 -8.72 -5.02
C GLU A 58 1.28 -10.24 -5.14
N PHE A 59 0.08 -10.80 -5.12
CA PHE A 59 -0.23 -12.20 -5.37
C PHE A 59 -1.08 -12.33 -6.65
N PRO A 60 -1.11 -13.51 -7.30
CA PRO A 60 -1.94 -13.75 -8.48
C PRO A 60 -3.42 -13.46 -8.27
N ASP A 61 -3.92 -13.79 -7.07
CA ASP A 61 -5.30 -13.55 -6.63
C ASP A 61 -5.44 -13.65 -5.10
N MET A 62 -6.66 -13.38 -4.61
CA MET A 62 -6.97 -13.40 -3.18
C MET A 62 -6.88 -14.81 -2.57
N THR A 63 -7.11 -15.86 -3.36
CA THR A 63 -6.99 -17.26 -2.90
C THR A 63 -5.53 -17.57 -2.58
N ALA A 64 -4.61 -17.19 -3.46
CA ALA A 64 -3.17 -17.36 -3.24
C ALA A 64 -2.69 -16.55 -2.02
N LEU A 65 -3.13 -15.30 -1.86
CA LEU A 65 -2.81 -14.46 -0.71
C LEU A 65 -3.29 -15.11 0.60
N LYS A 66 -4.55 -15.53 0.65
CA LYS A 66 -5.14 -16.19 1.84
C LYS A 66 -4.43 -17.52 2.13
N GLY A 67 -4.15 -18.31 1.09
CA GLY A 67 -3.40 -19.56 1.21
C GLY A 67 -2.01 -19.38 1.80
N PHE A 68 -1.29 -18.33 1.39
CA PHE A 68 -0.01 -17.95 2.01
C PHE A 68 -0.20 -17.61 3.49
N TYR A 69 -1.18 -16.75 3.79
CA TYR A 69 -1.35 -16.24 5.15
C TYR A 69 -1.80 -17.32 6.14
N SER A 70 -2.56 -18.32 5.68
CA SER A 70 -3.11 -19.39 6.52
C SER A 70 -2.28 -20.68 6.53
N CYS A 71 -1.18 -20.78 5.76
CA CYS A 71 -0.45 -22.05 5.69
C CYS A 71 0.32 -22.33 7.00
N GLU A 72 0.40 -23.62 7.37
CA GLU A 72 1.05 -24.07 8.60
C GLU A 72 2.53 -23.67 8.66
N GLU A 73 3.20 -23.61 7.51
CA GLU A 73 4.61 -23.22 7.38
C GLU A 73 4.84 -21.75 7.69
N TYR A 74 3.86 -20.88 7.39
CA TYR A 74 3.97 -19.44 7.64
C TYR A 74 3.57 -19.07 9.06
N GLN A 75 2.68 -19.83 9.72
CA GLN A 75 2.26 -19.54 11.11
C GLN A 75 3.42 -19.33 12.11
N PRO A 76 4.45 -20.21 12.19
CA PRO A 76 5.56 -19.96 13.11
C PRO A 76 6.39 -18.74 12.71
N VAL A 77 6.53 -18.46 11.42
CA VAL A 77 7.23 -17.29 10.88
C VAL A 77 6.45 -16.00 11.18
N LEU A 78 5.11 -16.04 11.09
CA LEU A 78 4.22 -14.96 11.49
C LEU A 78 4.35 -14.66 12.98
N ASN A 79 4.30 -15.68 13.83
CA ASN A 79 4.48 -15.53 15.28
C ASN A 79 5.83 -14.89 15.62
N MET A 80 6.90 -15.23 14.89
CA MET A 80 8.21 -14.59 15.04
C MET A 80 8.14 -13.08 14.75
N ARG A 81 7.47 -12.66 13.67
CA ARG A 81 7.28 -11.22 13.38
C ARG A 81 6.47 -10.51 14.46
N LEU A 82 5.40 -11.13 14.94
CA LEU A 82 4.53 -10.58 15.99
C LEU A 82 5.25 -10.48 17.35
N ALA A 83 6.20 -11.37 17.63
CA ALA A 83 7.06 -11.27 18.80
C ALA A 83 8.15 -10.21 18.65
N ALA A 84 8.61 -9.96 17.42
CA ALA A 84 9.69 -9.03 17.12
C ALA A 84 9.25 -7.55 17.00
N GLY A 85 7.95 -7.27 17.11
CA GLY A 85 7.42 -5.93 16.87
C GLY A 85 5.91 -5.85 16.89
N ARG A 86 5.40 -4.70 16.45
CA ARG A 86 3.97 -4.50 16.20
C ARG A 86 3.74 -4.40 14.72
N SER A 87 2.60 -4.92 14.27
CA SER A 87 2.25 -4.82 12.87
C SER A 87 0.76 -4.89 12.65
N ARG A 88 0.35 -4.37 11.50
CA ARG A 88 -1.02 -4.38 11.01
C ARG A 88 -1.00 -4.67 9.52
N ALA A 89 -1.97 -5.44 9.05
CA ALA A 89 -2.01 -5.88 7.66
C ALA A 89 -3.44 -5.86 7.12
N ILE A 90 -3.55 -5.49 5.85
CA ILE A 90 -4.79 -5.55 5.08
C ILE A 90 -4.55 -6.27 3.76
N ALA A 91 -5.58 -6.96 3.28
CA ALA A 91 -5.64 -7.55 1.95
C ALA A 91 -6.67 -6.82 1.09
N VAL A 92 -6.30 -6.56 -0.15
CA VAL A 92 -7.13 -5.84 -1.12
C VAL A 92 -6.95 -6.45 -2.50
N GLU A 93 -7.97 -6.39 -3.34
CA GLU A 93 -7.82 -6.66 -4.78
C GLU A 93 -7.43 -5.40 -5.54
N GLY A 94 -6.71 -5.56 -6.64
CA GLY A 94 -6.23 -4.46 -7.47
C GLY A 94 -5.65 -4.92 -8.81
N GLU A 95 -5.02 -3.98 -9.51
CA GLU A 95 -4.33 -4.20 -10.78
C GLU A 95 -2.87 -4.61 -10.56
N PRO A 96 -2.20 -5.22 -11.56
CA PRO A 96 -0.78 -5.52 -11.47
C PRO A 96 0.08 -4.26 -11.24
N CYS A 97 1.04 -4.34 -10.32
CA CYS A 97 1.94 -3.23 -9.98
C CYS A 97 2.93 -2.92 -11.10
N ALA A 98 3.39 -3.93 -11.84
CA ALA A 98 4.40 -3.74 -12.88
C ALA A 98 3.92 -2.75 -13.96
N PRO A 99 4.79 -1.84 -14.43
CA PRO A 99 6.23 -1.70 -14.14
C PRO A 99 6.55 -0.67 -13.02
N SER A 100 5.63 -0.40 -12.09
CA SER A 100 5.78 0.68 -11.09
C SER A 100 6.87 0.37 -10.05
N ARG A 101 7.69 1.38 -9.71
CA ARG A 101 8.72 1.33 -8.65
C ARG A 101 8.59 2.44 -7.60
N ALA A 102 7.53 3.23 -7.65
CA ALA A 102 7.18 4.19 -6.61
C ALA A 102 5.68 4.22 -6.44
N PHE A 103 5.20 4.43 -5.22
CA PHE A 103 3.78 4.35 -4.91
C PHE A 103 3.33 5.52 -4.05
N LEU A 104 2.23 6.16 -4.44
CA LEU A 104 1.41 6.97 -3.55
C LEU A 104 0.38 6.04 -2.89
N MET A 105 0.39 5.97 -1.57
CA MET A 105 -0.60 5.21 -0.80
C MET A 105 -1.43 6.17 0.04
N VAL A 106 -2.74 6.08 -0.08
CA VAL A 106 -3.70 6.95 0.61
C VAL A 106 -4.80 6.11 1.25
N ASP A 107 -4.90 6.22 2.58
CA ASP A 107 -6.05 5.79 3.38
C ASP A 107 -7.02 6.97 3.46
N VAL A 108 -8.28 6.75 3.09
CA VAL A 108 -9.25 7.83 2.90
C VAL A 108 -10.63 7.48 3.46
N SER A 109 -11.15 8.38 4.30
CA SER A 109 -12.57 8.44 4.67
C SER A 109 -13.24 9.56 3.88
N ILE A 110 -14.36 9.26 3.23
CA ILE A 110 -15.07 10.23 2.38
C ILE A 110 -16.10 11.00 3.20
N THR A 111 -15.98 12.33 3.24
CA THR A 111 -16.93 13.22 3.95
C THR A 111 -17.85 13.97 2.99
N ASP A 112 -17.50 14.08 1.70
CA ASP A 112 -18.33 14.68 0.66
C ASP A 112 -18.24 13.84 -0.63
N ALA A 113 -19.28 13.03 -0.88
CA ALA A 113 -19.32 12.13 -2.03
C ALA A 113 -19.40 12.88 -3.37
N ALA A 114 -20.04 14.05 -3.43
CA ALA A 114 -20.24 14.80 -4.67
C ALA A 114 -18.92 15.40 -5.16
N LYS A 115 -18.15 16.03 -4.28
CA LYS A 115 -16.79 16.50 -4.59
C LYS A 115 -15.86 15.35 -4.96
N MET A 116 -16.01 14.19 -4.32
CA MET A 116 -15.23 13.01 -4.69
C MET A 116 -15.56 12.43 -6.06
N VAL A 117 -16.79 12.61 -6.58
CA VAL A 117 -17.08 12.31 -7.99
C VAL A 117 -16.30 13.25 -8.91
N GLN A 118 -16.37 14.57 -8.66
CA GLN A 118 -15.65 15.57 -9.45
C GLN A 118 -14.12 15.33 -9.48
N TYR A 119 -13.53 15.00 -8.33
CA TYR A 119 -12.11 14.65 -8.25
C TYR A 119 -11.78 13.41 -9.10
N ARG A 120 -12.61 12.37 -9.03
CA ARG A 120 -12.34 11.08 -9.68
C ARG A 120 -12.39 11.15 -11.21
N GLU A 121 -13.20 12.05 -11.76
CA GLU A 121 -13.31 12.27 -13.21
C GLU A 121 -12.07 13.00 -13.75
N GLN A 122 -11.48 13.90 -12.96
CA GLN A 122 -10.36 14.74 -13.39
C GLN A 122 -8.99 14.11 -13.10
N VAL A 123 -8.84 13.38 -11.99
CA VAL A 123 -7.54 12.86 -11.55
C VAL A 123 -6.79 12.02 -12.61
N PRO A 124 -7.42 11.18 -13.46
CA PRO A 124 -6.70 10.39 -14.44
C PRO A 124 -6.01 11.23 -15.52
N THR A 125 -6.54 12.42 -15.84
CA THR A 125 -5.96 13.30 -16.87
C THR A 125 -4.68 13.99 -16.40
N VAL A 126 -4.45 14.05 -15.09
CA VAL A 126 -3.22 14.59 -14.49
C VAL A 126 -2.22 13.47 -14.18
N VAL A 127 -2.70 12.37 -13.61
CA VAL A 127 -1.86 11.25 -13.17
C VAL A 127 -1.34 10.41 -14.33
N GLY A 128 -2.18 10.13 -15.32
CA GLY A 128 -1.83 9.28 -16.47
C GLY A 128 -0.64 9.79 -17.28
N PRO A 129 -0.60 11.08 -17.70
CA PRO A 129 0.53 11.64 -18.44
C PRO A 129 1.87 11.61 -17.69
N GLN A 130 1.85 11.51 -16.37
CA GLN A 130 3.06 11.39 -15.52
C GLN A 130 3.50 9.92 -15.32
N GLY A 131 2.89 8.98 -16.05
CA GLY A 131 3.13 7.54 -15.90
C GLY A 131 2.46 6.91 -14.68
N GLY A 132 1.57 7.64 -14.01
CA GLY A 132 0.84 7.14 -12.85
C GLY A 132 -0.27 6.16 -13.23
N ARG A 133 -0.35 5.05 -12.49
CA ARG A 133 -1.29 3.95 -12.71
C ARG A 133 -2.00 3.62 -11.41
N PHE A 134 -3.32 3.58 -11.45
CA PHE A 134 -4.09 3.19 -10.28
C PHE A 134 -4.03 1.67 -10.08
N ILE A 135 -3.34 1.24 -9.02
CA ILE A 135 -3.19 -0.18 -8.64
C ILE A 135 -4.35 -0.61 -7.77
N VAL A 136 -4.65 0.16 -6.71
CA VAL A 136 -5.77 -0.12 -5.80
C VAL A 136 -6.67 1.11 -5.71
N ARG A 137 -7.99 0.92 -5.81
CA ARG A 137 -9.02 1.97 -5.61
C ARG A 137 -10.31 1.35 -5.08
N THR A 138 -10.30 0.86 -3.85
CA THR A 138 -11.40 0.03 -3.33
C THR A 138 -11.79 0.40 -1.90
N ASP A 139 -13.08 0.24 -1.58
CA ASP A 139 -13.64 0.20 -0.23
C ASP A 139 -13.76 -1.24 0.32
N LYS A 140 -13.50 -2.25 -0.52
CA LYS A 140 -13.43 -3.67 -0.13
C LYS A 140 -12.04 -3.98 0.41
N VAL A 141 -11.84 -3.68 1.69
CA VAL A 141 -10.59 -3.95 2.41
C VAL A 141 -10.81 -5.04 3.46
N GLU A 142 -10.00 -6.10 3.41
CA GLU A 142 -10.02 -7.15 4.43
C GLU A 142 -8.90 -6.89 5.45
N THR A 143 -9.26 -6.66 6.72
CA THR A 143 -8.26 -6.64 7.80
C THR A 143 -7.74 -8.05 8.04
N VAL A 144 -6.44 -8.22 7.86
CA VAL A 144 -5.74 -9.51 8.04
C VAL A 144 -5.09 -9.57 9.42
N GLU A 145 -4.54 -8.45 9.89
CA GLU A 145 -3.83 -8.37 11.17
C GLU A 145 -3.99 -6.99 11.81
N GLY A 146 -4.11 -6.97 13.13
CA GLY A 146 -4.20 -5.74 13.92
C GLY A 146 -5.52 -5.00 13.73
N GLY A 147 -5.53 -3.73 14.12
CA GLY A 147 -6.74 -2.89 14.16
C GLY A 147 -6.93 -1.97 12.94
N TRP A 148 -6.17 -2.15 11.85
CA TRP A 148 -6.26 -1.25 10.70
C TRP A 148 -7.51 -1.53 9.86
N ARG A 149 -8.38 -0.52 9.76
CA ARG A 149 -9.67 -0.60 9.07
C ARG A 149 -9.89 0.67 8.23
N PRO A 150 -9.14 0.85 7.13
CA PRO A 150 -9.37 1.97 6.23
C PRO A 150 -10.77 1.86 5.60
N GLU A 151 -11.50 2.96 5.51
CA GLU A 151 -12.79 2.99 4.78
C GLU A 151 -12.57 2.77 3.28
N ARG A 152 -11.45 3.28 2.76
CA ARG A 152 -11.05 3.13 1.38
C ARG A 152 -9.53 3.24 1.25
N LEU A 153 -8.94 2.39 0.43
CA LEU A 153 -7.53 2.45 0.09
C LEU A 153 -7.35 2.86 -1.37
N THR A 154 -6.44 3.81 -1.60
CA THR A 154 -5.95 4.15 -2.94
C THR A 154 -4.44 3.95 -3.02
N VAL A 155 -3.99 3.17 -3.99
CA VAL A 155 -2.57 3.00 -4.31
C VAL A 155 -2.37 3.36 -5.78
N VAL A 156 -1.46 4.31 -6.03
CA VAL A 156 -1.08 4.72 -7.39
C VAL A 156 0.40 4.42 -7.58
N GLY A 157 0.72 3.58 -8.56
CA GLY A 157 2.07 3.24 -8.95
C GLY A 157 2.61 4.19 -10.01
N PHE A 158 3.90 4.51 -9.95
CA PHE A 158 4.65 5.34 -10.87
C PHE A 158 5.94 4.61 -11.29
N PRO A 159 6.53 4.94 -12.45
CA PRO A 159 7.76 4.30 -12.91
C PRO A 159 8.93 4.48 -11.93
N ASP A 160 9.00 5.63 -11.25
CA ASP A 160 10.00 5.94 -10.23
C ASP A 160 9.53 7.08 -9.30
N MET A 161 10.33 7.37 -8.26
CA MET A 161 10.05 8.41 -7.28
C MET A 161 10.08 9.82 -7.89
N ALA A 162 10.86 10.06 -8.95
CA ALA A 162 10.94 11.37 -9.59
C ALA A 162 9.62 11.70 -10.30
N ALA A 163 9.07 10.75 -11.07
CA ALA A 163 7.77 10.88 -11.72
C ALA A 163 6.63 11.04 -10.70
N LEU A 164 6.66 10.25 -9.61
CA LEU A 164 5.67 10.36 -8.53
C LEU A 164 5.68 11.77 -7.90
N ARG A 165 6.87 12.27 -7.55
CA ARG A 165 7.02 13.61 -6.95
C ARG A 165 6.63 14.71 -7.94
N ALA A 166 7.07 14.61 -9.19
CA ALA A 166 6.70 15.56 -10.24
C ALA A 166 5.17 15.65 -10.39
N CYS A 167 4.47 14.51 -10.37
CA CYS A 167 3.02 14.48 -10.39
C CYS A 167 2.41 15.10 -9.12
N TYR A 168 2.76 14.58 -7.94
CA TYR A 168 2.11 14.93 -6.68
C TYR A 168 2.33 16.39 -6.27
N PHE A 169 3.47 16.97 -6.59
CA PHE A 169 3.79 18.37 -6.29
C PHE A 169 3.55 19.34 -7.45
N SER A 170 2.98 18.88 -8.57
CA SER A 170 2.67 19.74 -9.71
C SER A 170 1.57 20.76 -9.42
N ASP A 171 1.64 21.90 -10.10
CA ASP A 171 0.55 22.88 -10.11
C ASP A 171 -0.74 22.32 -10.70
N ALA A 172 -0.65 21.34 -11.62
CA ALA A 172 -1.80 20.67 -12.21
C ALA A 172 -2.53 19.76 -11.20
N TYR A 173 -1.79 19.06 -10.33
CA TYR A 173 -2.40 18.19 -9.32
C TYR A 173 -2.87 18.95 -8.08
N ARG A 174 -2.24 20.08 -7.73
CA ARG A 174 -2.59 20.89 -6.55
C ARG A 174 -4.09 21.16 -6.40
N PRO A 175 -4.83 21.72 -7.38
CA PRO A 175 -6.27 21.99 -7.21
C PRO A 175 -7.10 20.72 -7.02
N LEU A 176 -6.72 19.60 -7.65
CA LEU A 176 -7.40 18.31 -7.46
C LEU A 176 -7.12 17.73 -6.07
N ARG A 177 -5.89 17.88 -5.58
CA ARG A 177 -5.54 17.50 -4.21
C ARG A 177 -6.33 18.33 -3.20
N ASP A 178 -6.40 19.65 -3.38
CA ASP A 178 -7.15 20.53 -2.49
C ASP A 178 -8.65 20.18 -2.49
N LEU A 179 -9.23 19.90 -3.66
CA LEU A 179 -10.60 19.41 -3.79
C LEU A 179 -10.80 18.10 -2.99
N ARG A 180 -9.92 17.11 -3.17
CA ARG A 180 -10.00 15.82 -2.45
C ARG A 180 -9.85 16.02 -0.94
N LEU A 181 -8.89 16.82 -0.49
CA LEU A 181 -8.67 17.08 0.94
C LEU A 181 -9.85 17.82 1.57
N SER A 182 -10.56 18.67 0.82
CA SER A 182 -11.81 19.30 1.29
C SER A 182 -13.00 18.33 1.41
N ALA A 183 -12.90 17.15 0.81
CA ALA A 183 -13.96 16.16 0.70
C ALA A 183 -13.67 14.87 1.49
N THR A 184 -12.54 14.81 2.18
CA THR A 184 -12.06 13.59 2.83
C THR A 184 -11.27 13.86 4.10
N ARG A 185 -11.17 12.86 4.96
CA ARG A 185 -10.06 12.72 5.91
C ARG A 185 -9.08 11.74 5.30
N SER A 186 -7.87 12.19 5.02
CA SER A 186 -6.87 11.39 4.29
C SER A 186 -5.56 11.29 5.07
N LEU A 187 -4.96 10.11 5.02
CA LEU A 187 -3.60 9.83 5.42
C LEU A 187 -2.83 9.37 4.18
N GLY A 188 -1.65 9.94 3.93
CA GLY A 188 -0.96 9.75 2.66
C GLY A 188 0.55 9.69 2.81
N ILE A 189 1.16 8.73 2.13
CA ILE A 189 2.60 8.57 2.04
C ILE A 189 3.02 8.31 0.59
N LEU A 190 4.22 8.75 0.25
CA LEU A 190 4.98 8.24 -0.90
C LEU A 190 5.89 7.12 -0.39
N VAL A 191 6.05 6.05 -1.17
CA VAL A 191 6.92 4.95 -0.81
C VAL A 191 7.65 4.39 -2.03
N GLU A 192 8.94 4.12 -1.85
CA GLU A 192 9.79 3.50 -2.86
C GLU A 192 9.55 1.99 -2.96
N GLY A 193 9.48 1.48 -4.19
CA GLY A 193 9.31 0.07 -4.53
C GLY A 193 10.63 -0.63 -4.85
N VAL A 194 10.55 -1.87 -5.36
CA VAL A 194 11.69 -2.71 -5.78
C VAL A 194 11.66 -3.06 -7.26
#